data_AF-A0A2N0RJA1-F1
#
_entry.id   AF-A0A2N0RJA1-F1
#
_cell.length_a   1.000
_cell.length_b   1.000
_cell.length_c   1.000
_cell.angle_alpha   90.00
_cell.angle_beta   90.00
_cell.angle_gamma   90.00
#
_symmetry.space_group_name_H-M   'P 1'
#
loop_
_entity.id
_entity.type
_entity.pdbx_description
1 polymer ?
#
loop_
_entity_poly.entity_id
_entity_poly.type
_entity_poly.pdbx_seq_one_letter_code
_entity_poly.pdbx_strand_id
1 'polypeptide(L)'
;MRQCVYNANLIEDIYSGKLQFATESEATAIYCLKDYFKCGIGETFMFVDCGKCTTDLTTRKLLVENRLDKVTARIRDFCGSKLINEEFIKFLRERLGTCAIDLLKENNYKQLQYMVKNFYQHISIFTGDDKAFQYELDIEVAPILLQYVSEEIRETMEEIDWVIEIKYNDIKKIFDPVVDRIIRLIHIQLLNNKENCSTIFLTGDFCVNKYLQNRIKNEFSHQVKDILVPALPEAAVARGAVIYGLSTMYDTKFDRLKCVISSRLLKYTYGVQYYWKSSDDLTHDGKNCKFKTLVKRDTEITPDQTFSFNFKPESKQISESFAIYYTQKHNIEGYCDEPGVNRLGILNIDLSDVQLDCRSIIFGLTFGKDEIIALARNELNRQEHMATFCYPDDDF
;
A
#
# COMPACT_ATOMS: atom_id res chain seq x y z
N MET A 1 -5.76 -20.49 -3.97
CA MET A 1 -6.66 -20.45 -2.79
C MET A 1 -7.68 -21.57 -2.76
N ARG A 2 -8.65 -21.70 -3.69
CA ARG A 2 -9.64 -22.81 -3.67
C ARG A 2 -9.00 -24.19 -3.54
N GLN A 3 -7.97 -24.48 -4.35
CA GLN A 3 -7.20 -25.72 -4.26
C GLN A 3 -6.57 -25.93 -2.87
N CYS A 4 -6.07 -24.87 -2.24
CA CYS A 4 -5.47 -24.94 -0.90
C CYS A 4 -6.51 -25.34 0.14
N VAL A 5 -7.72 -24.77 0.07
CA VAL A 5 -8.84 -25.08 0.97
C VAL A 5 -9.30 -26.53 0.79
N TYR A 6 -9.39 -27.00 -0.46
CA TYR A 6 -9.71 -28.39 -0.78
C TYR A 6 -8.63 -29.36 -0.27
N ASN A 7 -7.35 -29.08 -0.54
CA ASN A 7 -6.24 -29.92 -0.06
C ASN A 7 -6.13 -29.97 1.47
N ALA A 8 -6.61 -28.93 2.16
CA ALA A 8 -6.69 -28.88 3.63
C ALA A 8 -7.94 -29.60 4.19
N ASN A 9 -8.75 -30.26 3.35
CA ASN A 9 -10.00 -30.93 3.70
C ASN A 9 -11.03 -30.04 4.41
N LEU A 10 -11.03 -28.73 4.10
CA LEU A 10 -12.04 -27.79 4.61
C LEU A 10 -13.32 -27.78 3.75
N ILE A 11 -13.24 -28.30 2.53
CA ILE A 11 -14.36 -28.53 1.61
C ILE A 11 -14.17 -29.88 0.91
N GLU A 12 -15.26 -30.57 0.61
CA GLU A 12 -15.26 -31.87 -0.09
C GLU A 12 -15.23 -31.73 -1.61
N ASP A 13 -15.60 -30.57 -2.14
CA ASP A 13 -15.60 -30.25 -3.57
C ASP A 13 -14.93 -28.89 -3.79
N ILE A 14 -13.97 -28.83 -4.72
CA ILE A 14 -13.23 -27.62 -5.09
C ILE A 14 -14.14 -26.51 -5.62
N TYR A 15 -15.31 -26.87 -6.16
CA TYR A 15 -16.33 -25.95 -6.68
C TYR A 15 -17.49 -25.71 -5.72
N SER A 16 -17.37 -26.13 -4.45
CA SER A 16 -18.41 -25.95 -3.44
C SER A 16 -18.89 -24.51 -3.34
N GLY A 17 -20.21 -24.31 -3.54
CA GLY A 17 -20.87 -23.01 -3.39
C GLY A 17 -20.89 -22.49 -1.94
N LYS A 18 -20.54 -23.32 -0.96
CA LYS A 18 -20.36 -22.93 0.44
C LYS A 18 -19.05 -22.18 0.69
N LEU A 19 -18.09 -22.25 -0.25
CA LEU A 19 -16.86 -21.46 -0.17
C LEU A 19 -17.03 -20.10 -0.85
N GLN A 20 -17.06 -19.06 -0.04
CA GLN A 20 -17.05 -17.66 -0.47
C GLN A 20 -15.67 -17.04 -0.26
N PHE A 21 -15.34 -16.04 -1.08
CA PHE A 21 -14.14 -15.24 -0.94
C PHE A 21 -14.53 -13.81 -0.64
N ALA A 22 -13.81 -13.19 0.29
CA ALA A 22 -13.79 -11.76 0.50
C ALA A 22 -12.34 -11.31 0.41
N THR A 23 -12.11 -10.12 -0.14
CA THR A 23 -10.79 -9.49 -0.08
C THR A 23 -10.51 -8.99 1.34
N GLU A 24 -9.23 -8.87 1.70
CA GLU A 24 -8.83 -8.33 3.01
C GLU A 24 -9.45 -6.94 3.24
N SER A 25 -9.41 -6.09 2.22
CA SER A 25 -10.01 -4.75 2.27
C SER A 25 -11.54 -4.74 2.48
N GLU A 26 -12.27 -5.70 1.89
CA GLU A 26 -13.72 -5.84 2.12
C GLU A 26 -14.00 -6.28 3.56
N ALA A 27 -13.27 -7.29 4.02
CA ALA A 27 -13.41 -7.81 5.37
C ALA A 27 -13.09 -6.72 6.42
N THR A 28 -11.97 -6.02 6.26
CA THR A 28 -11.58 -4.90 7.13
C THR A 28 -12.65 -3.82 7.16
N ALA A 29 -13.19 -3.43 6.01
CA ALA A 29 -14.25 -2.43 5.94
C ALA A 29 -15.54 -2.88 6.63
N ILE A 30 -15.94 -4.16 6.47
CA ILE A 30 -17.11 -4.74 7.17
C ILE A 30 -16.91 -4.69 8.69
N TYR A 31 -15.73 -5.05 9.18
CA TYR A 31 -15.44 -5.01 10.61
C TYR A 31 -15.46 -3.58 11.17
N CYS A 32 -14.76 -2.66 10.51
CA CYS A 32 -14.67 -1.27 10.94
C CYS A 32 -16.02 -0.55 10.90
N LEU A 33 -16.89 -0.85 9.94
CA LEU A 33 -18.19 -0.18 9.85
C LEU A 33 -19.25 -0.78 10.80
N LYS A 34 -19.07 -2.02 11.26
CA LYS A 34 -20.04 -2.71 12.13
C LYS A 34 -20.34 -1.93 13.42
N ASP A 35 -19.34 -1.30 14.02
CA ASP A 35 -19.49 -0.60 15.30
C ASP A 35 -19.61 0.93 15.13
N TYR A 36 -19.44 1.45 13.91
CA TYR A 36 -19.32 2.87 13.61
C TYR A 36 -20.43 3.40 12.69
N PHE A 37 -21.62 2.77 12.74
CA PHE A 37 -22.83 3.07 11.95
C PHE A 37 -23.43 4.50 12.08
N LYS A 38 -22.74 5.45 12.70
CA LYS A 38 -23.15 6.87 12.74
C LYS A 38 -22.56 7.71 11.60
N CYS A 39 -22.10 7.06 10.53
CA CYS A 39 -21.56 7.72 9.36
C CYS A 39 -22.67 8.21 8.43
N GLY A 40 -22.45 9.36 7.79
CA GLY A 40 -23.34 9.89 6.77
C GLY A 40 -23.28 9.05 5.50
N ILE A 41 -24.43 8.79 4.87
CA ILE A 41 -24.47 8.22 3.53
C ILE A 41 -23.66 9.13 2.58
N GLY A 42 -22.79 8.54 1.77
CA GLY A 42 -21.94 9.27 0.83
C GLY A 42 -20.57 9.69 1.39
N GLU A 43 -20.27 9.40 2.66
CA GLU A 43 -18.94 9.62 3.22
C GLU A 43 -17.90 8.63 2.64
N THR A 44 -16.67 9.12 2.51
CA THR A 44 -15.52 8.35 2.01
C THR A 44 -14.61 7.97 3.17
N PHE A 45 -14.24 6.69 3.23
CA PHE A 45 -13.44 6.05 4.27
C PHE A 45 -12.15 5.50 3.69
N MET A 46 -11.05 5.72 4.38
CA MET A 46 -9.78 5.06 4.09
C MET A 46 -9.49 4.01 5.15
N PHE A 47 -9.15 2.81 4.69
CA PHE A 47 -8.68 1.71 5.53
C PHE A 47 -7.17 1.57 5.29
N VAL A 48 -6.38 1.76 6.34
CA VAL A 48 -4.93 1.62 6.33
C VAL A 48 -4.60 0.36 7.12
N ASP A 49 -4.36 -0.73 6.41
CA ASP A 49 -4.03 -2.03 7.00
C ASP A 49 -2.50 -2.21 7.02
N CYS A 50 -1.88 -1.90 8.16
CA CYS A 50 -0.45 -2.09 8.37
C CYS A 50 -0.21 -3.48 8.98
N GLY A 51 -0.04 -4.48 8.12
CA GLY A 51 0.29 -5.83 8.52
C GLY A 51 1.78 -6.00 8.85
N LYS A 52 2.18 -7.27 9.04
CA LYS A 52 3.58 -7.61 9.31
C LYS A 52 4.49 -7.41 8.10
N CYS A 53 4.03 -7.76 6.90
CA CYS A 53 4.84 -7.73 5.68
C CYS A 53 4.42 -6.63 4.71
N THR A 54 3.11 -6.37 4.62
CA THR A 54 2.55 -5.40 3.69
C THR A 54 1.76 -4.34 4.43
N THR A 55 1.67 -3.19 3.79
CA THR A 55 0.75 -2.13 4.14
C THR A 55 -0.19 -1.95 2.95
N ASP A 56 -1.48 -2.18 3.17
CA ASP A 56 -2.53 -2.09 2.16
C ASP A 56 -3.47 -0.92 2.52
N LEU A 57 -3.52 0.10 1.66
CA LEU A 57 -4.40 1.26 1.79
C LEU A 57 -5.54 1.12 0.80
N THR A 58 -6.77 1.28 1.25
CA THR A 58 -7.95 1.21 0.40
C THR A 58 -8.93 2.32 0.75
N THR A 59 -9.38 3.07 -0.25
CA THR A 59 -10.46 4.05 -0.08
C THR A 59 -11.76 3.49 -0.61
N ARG A 60 -12.85 3.63 0.17
CA ARG A 60 -14.21 3.21 -0.21
C ARG A 60 -15.22 4.27 0.17
N LYS A 61 -16.32 4.35 -0.58
CA LYS A 61 -17.47 5.19 -0.26
C LYS A 61 -18.57 4.36 0.39
N LEU A 62 -19.29 4.92 1.35
CA LEU A 62 -20.47 4.28 1.93
C LEU A 62 -21.72 4.66 1.11
N LEU A 63 -22.44 3.65 0.61
CA LEU A 63 -23.70 3.81 -0.11
C LEU A 63 -24.92 3.68 0.82
N VAL A 64 -26.08 4.03 0.27
CA VAL A 64 -27.39 3.84 0.91
C VAL A 64 -27.57 2.37 1.33
N GLU A 65 -28.24 2.14 2.46
CA GLU A 65 -28.47 0.81 3.05
C GLU A 65 -27.22 0.08 3.60
N ASN A 66 -26.20 0.81 4.06
CA ASN A 66 -24.99 0.22 4.67
C ASN A 66 -24.18 -0.68 3.71
N ARG A 67 -24.30 -0.44 2.41
CA ARG A 67 -23.51 -1.13 1.40
C ARG A 67 -22.21 -0.37 1.19
N LEU A 68 -21.09 -1.09 1.22
CA LEU A 68 -19.81 -0.56 0.78
C LEU A 68 -19.83 -0.43 -0.75
N ASP A 69 -19.43 0.72 -1.26
CA ASP A 69 -19.15 0.88 -2.68
C ASP A 69 -17.87 0.12 -3.09
N LYS A 70 -17.58 0.18 -4.39
CA LYS A 70 -16.30 -0.22 -4.98
C LYS A 70 -15.13 0.61 -4.46
N VAL A 71 -13.95 0.05 -4.60
CA VAL A 71 -12.68 0.70 -4.22
C VAL A 71 -12.38 1.84 -5.19
N THR A 72 -12.24 3.06 -4.66
CA THR A 72 -11.97 4.26 -5.48
C THR A 72 -10.48 4.51 -5.69
N ALA A 73 -9.65 4.13 -4.72
CA ALA A 73 -8.20 4.13 -4.80
C ALA A 73 -7.61 3.02 -3.94
N ARG A 74 -6.46 2.49 -4.32
CA ARG A 74 -5.71 1.50 -3.54
C ARG A 74 -4.21 1.69 -3.71
N ILE A 75 -3.47 1.55 -2.61
CA ILE A 75 -2.01 1.45 -2.64
C ILE A 75 -1.61 0.22 -1.85
N ARG A 76 -0.64 -0.53 -2.36
CA ARG A 76 -0.03 -1.66 -1.66
C ARG A 76 1.47 -1.55 -1.69
N ASP A 77 2.09 -1.71 -0.54
CA ASP A 77 3.54 -1.64 -0.39
C ASP A 77 4.05 -2.69 0.62
N PHE A 78 5.31 -3.06 0.50
CA PHE A 78 5.97 -4.06 1.38
C PHE A 78 6.60 -3.40 2.60
N CYS A 79 5.84 -2.54 3.30
CA CYS A 79 6.34 -1.71 4.40
C CYS A 79 5.70 -1.98 5.77
N GLY A 80 5.44 -3.26 6.06
CA GLY A 80 4.91 -3.68 7.36
C GLY A 80 5.95 -3.67 8.50
N SER A 81 5.51 -4.08 9.70
CA SER A 81 6.36 -4.08 10.91
C SER A 81 7.63 -4.94 10.81
N LYS A 82 7.71 -5.87 9.86
CA LYS A 82 8.94 -6.62 9.59
C LYS A 82 10.11 -5.70 9.23
N LEU A 83 9.87 -4.56 8.57
CA LEU A 83 10.94 -3.61 8.23
C LEU A 83 11.61 -3.02 9.48
N ILE A 84 10.89 -2.90 10.62
CA ILE A 84 11.48 -2.46 11.90
C ILE A 84 12.59 -3.42 12.33
N ASN A 85 12.41 -4.73 12.10
CA ASN A 85 13.44 -5.72 12.39
C ASN A 85 14.65 -5.58 11.45
N GLU A 86 14.42 -5.16 10.20
CA GLU A 86 15.49 -4.93 9.23
C GLU A 86 16.29 -3.67 9.56
N GLU A 87 15.64 -2.59 10.00
CA GLU A 87 16.30 -1.40 10.53
C GLU A 87 17.06 -1.69 11.84
N PHE A 88 16.51 -2.55 12.70
CA PHE A 88 17.24 -3.01 13.88
C PHE A 88 18.49 -3.82 13.52
N ILE A 89 18.43 -4.69 12.50
CA ILE A 89 19.61 -5.40 12.00
C ILE A 89 20.65 -4.42 11.45
N LYS A 90 20.24 -3.33 10.78
CA LYS A 90 21.18 -2.27 10.34
C LYS A 90 21.82 -1.58 11.54
N PHE A 91 21.04 -1.23 12.56
CA PHE A 91 21.56 -0.69 13.82
C PHE A 91 22.62 -1.62 14.44
N LEU A 92 22.36 -2.94 14.50
CA LEU A 92 23.35 -3.91 14.99
C LEU A 92 24.61 -3.94 14.12
N ARG A 93 24.49 -3.83 12.80
CA ARG A 93 25.65 -3.78 11.90
C ARG A 93 26.50 -2.54 12.11
N GLU A 94 25.88 -1.39 12.39
CA GLU A 94 26.59 -0.15 12.72
C GLU A 94 27.37 -0.26 14.03
N ARG A 95 26.85 -1.01 15.02
CA ARG A 95 27.46 -1.18 16.34
C ARG A 95 28.48 -2.32 16.42
N LEU A 96 28.19 -3.44 15.78
CA LEU A 96 28.91 -4.71 15.93
C LEU A 96 29.68 -5.14 14.67
N GLY A 97 29.53 -4.39 13.57
CA GLY A 97 30.15 -4.65 12.29
C GLY A 97 29.30 -5.52 11.37
N THR A 98 29.27 -5.16 10.08
CA THR A 98 28.51 -5.87 9.05
C THR A 98 28.89 -7.34 8.93
N CYS A 99 30.19 -7.64 8.89
CA CYS A 99 30.68 -9.01 8.80
C CYS A 99 30.23 -9.88 9.98
N ALA A 100 30.20 -9.34 11.20
CA ALA A 100 29.82 -10.10 12.39
C ALA A 100 28.34 -10.52 12.35
N ILE A 101 27.47 -9.58 11.98
CA ILE A 101 26.03 -9.84 11.86
C ILE A 101 25.71 -10.76 10.67
N ASP A 102 26.45 -10.63 9.57
CA ASP A 102 26.28 -11.52 8.41
C ASP A 102 26.70 -12.95 8.73
N LEU A 103 27.84 -13.15 9.42
CA LEU A 103 28.27 -14.45 9.92
C LEU A 103 27.25 -15.06 10.90
N LEU A 104 26.69 -14.24 11.81
CA LEU A 104 25.64 -14.69 12.73
C LEU A 104 24.38 -15.12 11.96
N LYS A 105 23.99 -14.37 10.94
CA LYS A 105 22.82 -14.66 10.11
C LYS A 105 22.99 -15.95 9.31
N GLU A 106 24.18 -16.21 8.77
CA GLU A 106 24.49 -17.39 7.96
C GLU A 106 24.65 -18.65 8.81
N ASN A 107 25.41 -18.56 9.91
CA ASN A 107 25.80 -19.73 10.70
C ASN A 107 24.89 -20.00 11.91
N ASN A 108 24.23 -18.95 12.43
CA ASN A 108 23.52 -19.01 13.72
C ASN A 108 22.21 -18.21 13.73
N TYR A 109 21.44 -18.30 12.64
CA TYR A 109 20.21 -17.51 12.43
C TYR A 109 19.21 -17.54 13.60
N LYS A 110 19.13 -18.65 14.35
CA LYS A 110 18.25 -18.78 15.53
C LYS A 110 18.59 -17.78 16.64
N GLN A 111 19.87 -17.49 16.87
CA GLN A 111 20.28 -16.50 17.87
C GLN A 111 19.92 -15.09 17.43
N LEU A 112 20.16 -14.76 16.16
CA LEU A 112 19.72 -13.48 15.59
C LEU A 112 18.19 -13.32 15.70
N GLN A 113 17.41 -14.36 15.38
CA GLN A 113 15.95 -14.34 15.54
C GLN A 113 15.53 -14.10 16.99
N TYR A 114 16.23 -14.70 17.96
CA TYR A 114 15.97 -14.48 19.37
C TYR A 114 16.22 -13.03 19.77
N MET A 115 17.36 -12.45 19.36
CA MET A 115 17.66 -11.03 19.59
C MET A 115 16.59 -10.11 19.01
N VAL A 116 16.22 -10.32 17.74
CA VAL A 116 15.18 -9.53 17.06
C VAL A 116 13.84 -9.65 17.79
N LYS A 117 13.45 -10.85 18.23
CA LYS A 117 12.21 -11.06 18.99
C LYS A 117 12.25 -10.35 20.34
N ASN A 118 13.37 -10.47 21.07
CA ASN A 118 13.56 -9.85 22.38
C ASN A 118 13.47 -8.32 22.26
N PHE A 119 14.19 -7.75 21.29
CA PHE A 119 14.10 -6.33 20.95
C PHE A 119 12.66 -5.90 20.67
N TYR A 120 11.97 -6.56 19.73
CA TYR A 120 10.61 -6.19 19.32
C TYR A 120 9.61 -6.19 20.49
N GLN A 121 9.74 -7.14 21.43
CA GLN A 121 8.89 -7.19 22.62
C GLN A 121 9.05 -5.94 23.49
N HIS A 122 10.30 -5.50 23.72
CA HIS A 122 10.60 -4.33 24.54
C HIS A 122 10.21 -3.01 23.88
N ILE A 123 10.36 -2.90 22.55
CA ILE A 123 10.04 -1.66 21.83
C ILE A 123 8.57 -1.54 21.45
N SER A 124 7.78 -2.61 21.60
CA SER A 124 6.35 -2.60 21.23
C SER A 124 5.53 -1.55 22.00
N ILE A 125 5.95 -1.20 23.22
CA ILE A 125 5.32 -0.19 24.09
C ILE A 125 5.75 1.25 23.75
N PHE A 126 6.71 1.44 22.84
CA PHE A 126 7.20 2.76 22.49
C PHE A 126 6.09 3.63 21.89
N THR A 127 5.84 4.78 22.50
CA THR A 127 4.81 5.75 22.07
C THR A 127 5.38 6.99 21.39
N GLY A 128 6.68 7.25 21.58
CA GLY A 128 7.35 8.47 21.15
C GLY A 128 7.20 9.68 22.08
N ASP A 129 6.42 9.57 23.16
CA ASP A 129 6.17 10.67 24.11
C ASP A 129 7.19 10.68 25.25
N ASP A 130 7.58 9.50 25.74
CA ASP A 130 8.58 9.35 26.79
C ASP A 130 10.01 9.48 26.24
N LYS A 131 10.59 10.68 26.36
CA LYS A 131 11.97 10.96 25.96
C LYS A 131 13.02 10.29 26.85
N ALA A 132 12.63 9.81 28.04
CA ALA A 132 13.50 9.05 28.94
C ALA A 132 13.50 7.55 28.62
N PHE A 133 12.76 7.10 27.60
CA PHE A 133 12.74 5.71 27.19
C PHE A 133 14.16 5.20 26.89
N GLN A 134 14.51 4.11 27.57
CA GLN A 134 15.79 3.42 27.46
C GLN A 134 15.54 1.91 27.47
N TYR A 135 16.34 1.18 26.71
CA TYR A 135 16.35 -0.27 26.68
C TYR A 135 17.79 -0.76 26.62
N GLU A 136 18.14 -1.69 27.50
CA GLU A 136 19.45 -2.33 27.52
C GLU A 136 19.39 -3.62 26.70
N LEU A 137 20.18 -3.68 25.64
CA LEU A 137 20.35 -4.87 24.82
C LEU A 137 21.64 -5.58 25.24
N ASP A 138 21.47 -6.65 26.00
CA ASP A 138 22.54 -7.60 26.30
C ASP A 138 22.86 -8.44 25.05
N ILE A 139 24.10 -8.33 24.55
CA ILE A 139 24.59 -9.05 23.38
C ILE A 139 24.97 -10.51 23.71
N GLU A 140 25.24 -10.83 24.97
CA GLU A 140 25.62 -12.17 25.42
C GLU A 140 24.48 -13.19 25.28
N VAL A 141 23.24 -12.72 25.05
CA VAL A 141 22.11 -13.58 24.62
C VAL A 141 22.40 -14.32 23.30
N ALA A 142 23.37 -13.84 22.52
CA ALA A 142 23.91 -14.48 21.33
C ALA A 142 25.44 -14.69 21.48
N PRO A 143 25.89 -15.64 22.31
CA PRO A 143 27.29 -15.73 22.73
C PRO A 143 28.26 -16.04 21.58
N ILE A 144 27.77 -16.61 20.47
CA ILE A 144 28.60 -16.85 19.28
C ILE A 144 28.99 -15.53 18.59
N LEU A 145 28.18 -14.49 18.74
CA LEU A 145 28.42 -13.19 18.11
C LEU A 145 29.73 -12.57 18.61
N LEU A 146 30.08 -12.76 19.88
CA LEU A 146 31.32 -12.26 20.49
C LEU A 146 32.58 -12.75 19.75
N GLN A 147 32.51 -13.94 19.13
CA GLN A 147 33.61 -14.50 18.33
C GLN A 147 33.71 -13.91 16.92
N TYR A 148 32.62 -13.31 16.41
CA TYR A 148 32.55 -12.74 15.07
C TYR A 148 32.85 -11.24 15.01
N VAL A 149 32.78 -10.56 16.15
CA VAL A 149 33.16 -9.14 16.27
C VAL A 149 34.68 -8.98 16.07
N SER A 150 35.09 -7.92 15.38
CA SER A 150 36.52 -7.59 15.19
C SER A 150 37.18 -7.19 16.50
N GLU A 151 38.51 -7.31 16.61
CA GLU A 151 39.24 -6.94 17.84
C GLU A 151 38.99 -5.47 18.25
N GLU A 152 38.98 -4.52 17.30
CA GLU A 152 38.68 -3.11 17.57
C GLU A 152 37.30 -2.90 18.21
N ILE A 153 36.26 -3.55 17.67
CA ILE A 153 34.91 -3.43 18.23
C ILE A 153 34.82 -4.20 19.54
N ARG A 154 35.50 -5.35 19.67
CA ARG A 154 35.53 -6.14 20.91
C ARG A 154 36.05 -5.32 22.08
N GLU A 155 37.15 -4.60 21.93
CA GLU A 155 37.69 -3.72 22.98
C GLU A 155 36.63 -2.73 23.46
N THR A 156 35.89 -2.09 22.53
CA THR A 156 34.81 -1.15 22.89
C THR A 156 33.59 -1.81 23.53
N MET A 157 33.26 -3.04 23.14
CA MET A 157 32.11 -3.78 23.67
C MET A 157 32.40 -4.33 25.07
N GLU A 158 33.64 -4.73 25.35
CA GLU A 158 34.07 -5.16 26.68
C GLU A 158 34.03 -4.00 27.70
N GLU A 159 34.31 -2.75 27.29
CA GLU A 159 34.19 -1.56 28.16
C GLU A 159 32.75 -1.28 28.62
N ILE A 160 31.74 -1.75 27.88
CA ILE A 160 30.31 -1.60 28.20
C ILE A 160 29.68 -2.93 28.63
N ASP A 161 30.49 -3.91 29.03
CA ASP A 161 30.06 -5.23 29.47
C ASP A 161 29.11 -5.94 28.47
N TRP A 162 29.33 -5.72 27.17
CA TRP A 162 28.49 -6.25 26.08
C TRP A 162 27.01 -5.79 26.11
N VAL A 163 26.68 -4.74 26.86
CA VAL A 163 25.33 -4.19 26.95
C VAL A 163 25.21 -2.89 26.16
N ILE A 164 24.44 -2.93 25.07
CA ILE A 164 24.16 -1.73 24.26
C ILE A 164 22.95 -1.00 24.84
N GLU A 165 23.18 0.23 25.32
CA GLU A 165 22.11 1.14 25.71
C GLU A 165 21.42 1.74 24.47
N ILE A 166 20.16 1.37 24.24
CA ILE A 166 19.33 1.88 23.14
C ILE A 166 18.41 2.98 23.69
N LYS A 167 18.63 4.21 23.23
CA LYS A 167 17.90 5.40 23.73
C LYS A 167 16.73 5.76 22.82
N TYR A 168 15.88 6.67 23.30
CA TYR A 168 14.79 7.29 22.54
C TYR A 168 15.15 7.61 21.07
N ASN A 169 16.29 8.29 20.83
CA ASN A 169 16.69 8.68 19.48
C ASN A 169 17.12 7.49 18.61
N ASP A 170 17.64 6.41 19.20
CA ASP A 170 18.00 5.20 18.46
C ASP A 170 16.74 4.44 18.04
N ILE A 171 15.75 4.32 18.93
CA ILE A 171 14.43 3.74 18.58
C ILE A 171 13.77 4.56 17.47
N LYS A 172 13.82 5.89 17.54
CA LYS A 172 13.32 6.74 16.46
C LYS A 172 14.04 6.49 15.14
N LYS A 173 15.37 6.40 15.12
CA LYS A 173 16.12 6.07 13.90
C LYS A 173 15.71 4.73 13.30
N ILE A 174 15.31 3.76 14.12
CA ILE A 174 14.82 2.44 13.67
C ILE A 174 13.37 2.53 13.15
N PHE A 175 12.49 3.29 13.82
CA PHE A 175 11.07 3.37 13.45
C PHE A 175 10.76 4.37 12.34
N ASP A 176 11.38 5.55 12.36
CA ASP A 176 11.05 6.68 11.49
C ASP A 176 11.11 6.31 10.01
N PRO A 177 12.11 5.56 9.49
CA PRO A 177 12.13 5.16 8.09
C PRO A 177 10.87 4.39 7.64
N VAL A 178 10.32 3.54 8.52
CA VAL A 178 9.14 2.72 8.23
C VAL A 178 7.86 3.54 8.41
N VAL A 179 7.76 4.30 9.50
CA VAL A 179 6.60 5.14 9.80
C VAL A 179 6.44 6.25 8.76
N ASP A 180 7.53 6.91 8.36
CA ASP A 180 7.54 7.95 7.35
C ASP A 180 7.11 7.40 5.99
N ARG A 181 7.50 6.15 5.67
CA ARG A 181 7.02 5.46 4.46
C ARG A 181 5.52 5.26 4.47
N ILE A 182 4.94 4.81 5.59
CA ILE A 182 3.48 4.65 5.71
C ILE A 182 2.77 6.01 5.60
N ILE A 183 3.28 7.05 6.26
CA ILE A 183 2.73 8.42 6.18
C ILE A 183 2.71 8.93 4.74
N ARG A 184 3.80 8.73 3.98
CA ARG A 184 3.83 9.11 2.56
C ARG A 184 2.77 8.37 1.74
N LEU A 185 2.55 7.07 1.98
CA LEU A 185 1.51 6.32 1.27
C LEU A 185 0.11 6.85 1.57
N ILE A 186 -0.16 7.26 2.82
CA ILE A 186 -1.44 7.88 3.19
C ILE A 186 -1.62 9.20 2.44
N HIS A 187 -0.58 10.06 2.38
CA HIS A 187 -0.62 11.29 1.57
C HIS A 187 -0.97 11.00 0.11
N ILE A 188 -0.29 10.03 -0.52
CA ILE A 188 -0.51 9.69 -1.94
C ILE A 188 -1.90 9.10 -2.15
N GLN A 189 -2.37 8.26 -1.23
CA GLN A 189 -3.73 7.72 -1.27
C GLN A 189 -4.76 8.85 -1.20
N LEU A 190 -4.58 9.83 -0.31
CA LEU A 190 -5.45 11.01 -0.20
C LEU A 190 -5.43 11.85 -1.49
N LEU A 191 -4.26 12.02 -2.13
CA LEU A 191 -4.14 12.72 -3.42
C LEU A 191 -4.85 11.99 -4.57
N ASN A 192 -4.88 10.66 -4.53
CA ASN A 192 -5.55 9.84 -5.54
C ASN A 192 -7.07 9.73 -5.32
N ASN A 193 -7.58 10.16 -4.17
CA ASN A 193 -9.01 10.17 -3.90
C ASN A 193 -9.68 11.31 -4.67
N LYS A 194 -10.84 11.04 -5.29
CA LYS A 194 -11.66 12.07 -5.95
C LYS A 194 -12.43 12.95 -4.97
N GLU A 195 -12.79 12.39 -3.82
CA GLU A 195 -13.60 13.02 -2.78
C GLU A 195 -12.80 13.12 -1.48
N ASN A 196 -13.18 14.06 -0.62
CA ASN A 196 -12.54 14.23 0.69
C ASN A 196 -12.77 12.99 1.57
N CYS A 197 -11.68 12.46 2.13
CA CYS A 197 -11.73 11.37 3.09
C CYS A 197 -12.22 11.90 4.45
N SER A 198 -13.32 11.34 4.94
CA SER A 198 -13.94 11.75 6.21
C SER A 198 -13.26 11.08 7.40
N THR A 199 -12.88 9.81 7.23
CA THR A 199 -12.33 8.99 8.31
C THR A 199 -11.24 8.05 7.81
N ILE A 200 -10.15 7.95 8.56
CA ILE A 200 -9.12 6.92 8.39
C ILE A 200 -9.28 5.87 9.50
N PHE A 201 -9.42 4.60 9.12
CA PHE A 201 -9.34 3.46 10.02
C PHE A 201 -7.96 2.81 9.94
N LEU A 202 -7.31 2.66 11.10
CA LEU A 202 -6.01 2.00 11.22
C LEU A 202 -6.20 0.56 11.69
N THR A 203 -5.81 -0.42 10.87
CA THR A 203 -5.94 -1.86 11.14
C THR A 203 -4.64 -2.61 10.89
N GLY A 204 -4.60 -3.88 11.29
CA GLY A 204 -3.41 -4.72 11.17
C GLY A 204 -2.50 -4.67 12.39
N ASP A 205 -1.62 -5.66 12.48
CA ASP A 205 -0.74 -5.89 13.64
C ASP A 205 0.10 -4.68 14.00
N PHE A 206 0.60 -3.94 13.00
CA PHE A 206 1.47 -2.80 13.26
C PHE A 206 0.71 -1.58 13.77
N CYS A 207 -0.57 -1.44 13.39
CA CYS A 207 -1.43 -0.36 13.88
C CYS A 207 -1.76 -0.48 15.38
N VAL A 208 -1.39 -1.57 16.06
CA VAL A 208 -1.43 -1.67 17.53
C VAL A 208 -0.41 -0.71 18.18
N ASN A 209 0.73 -0.47 17.53
CA ASN A 209 1.80 0.35 18.09
C ASN A 209 1.39 1.83 18.21
N LYS A 210 1.61 2.39 19.41
CA LYS A 210 1.18 3.76 19.74
C LYS A 210 2.01 4.83 19.05
N TYR A 211 3.30 4.58 18.80
CA TYR A 211 4.12 5.52 18.04
C TYR A 211 3.58 5.73 16.63
N LEU A 212 3.25 4.65 15.90
CA LEU A 212 2.63 4.73 14.57
C LEU A 212 1.28 5.50 14.63
N GLN A 213 0.41 5.15 15.58
CA GLN A 213 -0.89 5.83 15.75
C GLN A 213 -0.70 7.34 15.99
N ASN A 214 0.21 7.72 16.90
CA ASN A 214 0.46 9.11 17.26
C ASN A 214 1.03 9.89 16.07
N ARG A 215 1.98 9.31 15.34
CA ARG A 215 2.59 9.92 14.15
C ARG A 215 1.56 10.16 13.05
N ILE A 216 0.69 9.19 12.76
CA ILE A 216 -0.40 9.36 11.77
C ILE A 216 -1.41 10.41 12.24
N LYS A 217 -1.82 10.40 13.51
CA LYS A 217 -2.76 11.39 14.04
C LYS A 217 -2.21 12.81 13.95
N ASN A 218 -0.97 13.01 14.40
CA ASN A 218 -0.31 14.31 14.34
C ASN A 218 -0.20 14.83 12.91
N GLU A 219 0.07 13.96 11.94
CA GLU A 219 0.18 14.34 10.55
C GLU A 219 -1.17 14.69 9.93
N PHE A 220 -2.22 13.89 10.16
CA PHE A 220 -3.45 13.97 9.35
C PHE A 220 -4.68 14.58 10.06
N SER A 221 -4.65 14.82 11.37
CA SER A 221 -5.81 15.37 12.11
C SER A 221 -6.25 16.77 11.65
N HIS A 222 -5.41 17.50 10.90
CA HIS A 222 -5.79 18.79 10.31
C HIS A 222 -6.55 18.63 8.98
N GLN A 223 -6.42 17.49 8.31
CA GLN A 223 -6.99 17.21 6.99
C GLN A 223 -8.17 16.23 7.05
N VAL A 224 -8.10 15.24 7.93
CA VAL A 224 -9.12 14.19 8.11
C VAL A 224 -9.73 14.32 9.50
N LYS A 225 -11.06 14.36 9.53
CA LYS A 225 -11.84 14.62 10.76
C LYS A 225 -11.59 13.56 11.83
N ASP A 226 -11.68 12.29 11.44
CA ASP A 226 -11.63 11.17 12.37
C ASP A 226 -10.51 10.17 11.99
N ILE A 227 -9.61 9.87 12.92
CA ILE A 227 -8.58 8.84 12.76
C ILE A 227 -8.76 7.81 13.87
N LEU A 228 -9.31 6.65 13.48
CA LEU A 228 -9.87 5.67 14.38
C LEU A 228 -9.06 4.38 14.35
N VAL A 229 -8.93 3.75 15.51
CA VAL A 229 -8.34 2.42 15.67
C VAL A 229 -9.44 1.54 16.25
N PRO A 230 -9.89 0.48 15.56
CA PRO A 230 -10.86 -0.46 16.10
C PRO A 230 -10.33 -1.13 17.39
N ALA A 231 -11.20 -1.78 18.14
CA ALA A 231 -10.81 -2.41 19.42
C ALA A 231 -9.75 -3.52 19.26
N LEU A 232 -9.75 -4.22 18.12
CA LEU A 232 -8.81 -5.30 17.79
C LEU A 232 -8.35 -5.12 16.34
N PRO A 233 -7.46 -4.15 16.07
CA PRO A 233 -7.02 -3.84 14.71
C PRO A 233 -6.31 -5.03 14.04
N GLU A 234 -5.54 -5.82 14.79
CA GLU A 234 -4.83 -7.03 14.34
C GLU A 234 -5.77 -8.15 13.84
N ALA A 235 -7.01 -8.17 14.34
CA ALA A 235 -8.00 -9.18 14.00
C ALA A 235 -9.04 -8.68 12.99
N ALA A 236 -8.88 -7.47 12.45
CA ALA A 236 -9.91 -6.80 11.65
C ALA A 236 -10.34 -7.62 10.43
N VAL A 237 -9.38 -8.10 9.63
CA VAL A 237 -9.64 -8.96 8.47
C VAL A 237 -10.37 -10.24 8.85
N ALA A 238 -9.86 -10.97 9.86
CA ALA A 238 -10.44 -12.24 10.27
C ALA A 238 -11.87 -12.07 10.82
N ARG A 239 -12.10 -11.06 11.65
CA ARG A 239 -13.43 -10.74 12.20
C ARG A 239 -14.39 -10.28 11.11
N GLY A 240 -13.91 -9.46 10.19
CA GLY A 240 -14.65 -9.03 9.00
C GLY A 240 -15.10 -10.19 8.13
N ALA A 241 -14.21 -11.16 7.88
CA ALA A 241 -14.52 -12.35 7.11
C ALA A 241 -15.59 -13.23 7.80
N VAL A 242 -15.56 -13.33 9.13
CA VAL A 242 -16.60 -14.03 9.90
C VAL A 242 -17.93 -13.31 9.81
N ILE A 243 -17.95 -11.98 9.94
CA ILE A 243 -19.18 -11.18 9.79
C ILE A 243 -19.75 -11.35 8.38
N TYR A 244 -18.90 -11.29 7.35
CA TYR A 244 -19.28 -11.53 5.97
C TYR A 244 -19.91 -12.93 5.80
N GLY A 245 -19.23 -13.98 6.25
CA GLY A 245 -19.74 -15.35 6.18
C GLY A 245 -21.08 -15.53 6.89
N LEU A 246 -21.24 -14.98 8.09
CA LEU A 246 -22.52 -15.02 8.81
C LEU A 246 -23.64 -14.28 8.07
N SER A 247 -23.34 -13.13 7.46
CA SER A 247 -24.34 -12.37 6.71
C SER A 247 -24.87 -13.13 5.47
N THR A 248 -24.02 -13.97 4.87
CA THR A 248 -24.42 -14.86 3.76
C THR A 248 -25.23 -16.08 4.18
N MET A 249 -25.20 -16.46 5.47
CA MET A 249 -25.97 -17.60 6.01
C MET A 249 -27.38 -17.22 6.44
N TYR A 250 -27.62 -15.98 6.87
CA TYR A 250 -28.88 -15.53 7.47
C TYR A 250 -29.71 -14.59 6.56
N ASP A 251 -29.48 -14.63 5.25
CA ASP A 251 -30.21 -13.84 4.24
C ASP A 251 -30.29 -12.34 4.55
N THR A 252 -29.18 -11.77 5.04
CA THR A 252 -29.02 -10.32 5.22
C THR A 252 -28.29 -9.74 4.01
N LYS A 253 -29.06 -9.19 3.07
CA LYS A 253 -28.70 -8.27 1.95
C LYS A 253 -27.19 -8.13 1.61
N PHE A 254 -26.56 -9.19 1.14
CA PHE A 254 -25.30 -9.10 0.37
C PHE A 254 -25.33 -10.14 -0.74
N ASP A 255 -26.26 -9.98 -1.69
CA ASP A 255 -26.43 -10.91 -2.80
C ASP A 255 -25.62 -10.47 -4.04
N ARG A 256 -24.54 -11.23 -4.27
CA ARG A 256 -23.96 -11.69 -5.55
C ARG A 256 -24.06 -10.79 -6.79
N LEU A 257 -22.93 -10.19 -7.16
CA LEU A 257 -22.67 -9.82 -8.57
C LEU A 257 -22.37 -11.09 -9.39
N LYS A 258 -23.35 -11.54 -10.17
CA LYS A 258 -23.15 -12.53 -11.23
C LYS A 258 -22.75 -11.76 -12.50
N CYS A 259 -21.50 -11.91 -12.93
CA CYS A 259 -20.98 -11.25 -14.13
C CYS A 259 -21.52 -11.96 -15.37
N VAL A 260 -22.24 -11.22 -16.23
CA VAL A 260 -22.60 -11.65 -17.58
C VAL A 260 -21.50 -11.15 -18.52
N ILE A 261 -20.85 -12.08 -19.21
CA ILE A 261 -19.72 -11.83 -20.11
C ILE A 261 -20.29 -11.39 -21.46
N SER A 262 -20.00 -10.16 -21.87
CA SER A 262 -20.12 -9.72 -23.26
C SER A 262 -18.91 -8.86 -23.60
N SER A 263 -18.28 -9.11 -24.74
CA SER A 263 -17.32 -8.16 -25.31
C SER A 263 -18.03 -6.83 -25.61
N ARG A 264 -17.30 -5.72 -25.56
CA ARG A 264 -17.83 -4.40 -25.92
C ARG A 264 -16.82 -3.59 -26.72
N LEU A 265 -17.32 -2.65 -27.50
CA LEU A 265 -16.51 -1.67 -28.21
C LEU A 265 -16.28 -0.44 -27.34
N LEU A 266 -15.04 0.04 -27.27
CA LEU A 266 -14.72 1.28 -26.56
C LEU A 266 -15.26 2.51 -27.31
N LYS A 267 -16.07 3.34 -26.64
CA LYS A 267 -16.60 4.60 -27.21
C LYS A 267 -15.52 5.68 -27.41
N TYR A 268 -14.41 5.58 -26.67
CA TYR A 268 -13.35 6.61 -26.62
C TYR A 268 -11.96 6.00 -26.81
N THR A 269 -11.05 6.81 -27.33
CA THR A 269 -9.61 6.56 -27.33
C THR A 269 -9.04 7.01 -25.99
N TYR A 270 -8.26 6.17 -25.33
CA TYR A 270 -7.64 6.45 -24.04
C TYR A 270 -6.12 6.49 -24.13
N GLY A 271 -5.52 7.39 -23.36
CA GLY A 271 -4.08 7.57 -23.31
C GLY A 271 -3.64 8.29 -22.05
N VAL A 272 -2.33 8.47 -21.95
CA VAL A 272 -1.71 9.21 -20.85
C VAL A 272 -0.88 10.35 -21.38
N GLN A 273 -0.75 11.39 -20.57
CA GLN A 273 0.19 12.46 -20.84
C GLN A 273 1.63 11.96 -20.70
N TYR A 274 2.46 12.35 -21.65
CA TYR A 274 3.87 12.03 -21.70
C TYR A 274 4.67 13.30 -21.99
N TYR A 275 5.58 13.65 -21.09
CA TYR A 275 6.47 14.78 -21.30
C TYR A 275 7.62 14.37 -22.22
N TRP A 276 7.67 14.95 -23.41
CA TRP A 276 8.81 14.84 -24.32
C TRP A 276 9.66 16.11 -24.20
N LYS A 277 10.90 15.98 -23.71
CA LYS A 277 11.90 17.04 -23.83
C LYS A 277 12.47 17.00 -25.25
N SER A 278 11.85 17.69 -26.22
CA SER A 278 12.60 18.18 -27.39
C SER A 278 12.91 19.66 -27.18
N SER A 279 14.15 20.03 -27.47
CA SER A 279 14.65 21.41 -27.42
C SER A 279 14.11 22.30 -28.54
N ASP A 280 13.34 21.75 -29.49
CA ASP A 280 13.17 22.36 -30.82
C ASP A 280 11.72 22.75 -31.18
N ASP A 281 10.72 22.47 -30.31
CA ASP A 281 9.31 22.85 -30.57
C ASP A 281 8.87 24.00 -29.66
N LEU A 282 9.06 25.24 -30.13
CA LEU A 282 8.64 26.49 -29.48
C LEU A 282 7.20 26.93 -29.85
N THR A 283 6.44 26.09 -30.54
CA THR A 283 5.17 26.46 -31.18
C THR A 283 3.94 26.39 -30.29
N HIS A 284 4.05 25.82 -29.07
CA HIS A 284 2.93 25.66 -28.14
C HIS A 284 3.27 26.18 -26.74
N ASP A 285 3.39 27.49 -26.54
CA ASP A 285 3.36 28.20 -25.23
C ASP A 285 4.07 27.51 -24.06
N GLY A 286 5.18 26.80 -24.31
CA GLY A 286 5.92 26.03 -23.31
C GLY A 286 5.21 24.82 -22.68
N LYS A 287 4.08 24.33 -23.23
CA LYS A 287 3.37 23.13 -22.71
C LYS A 287 3.61 21.89 -23.59
N ASN A 288 4.75 21.23 -23.37
CA ASN A 288 5.13 19.97 -24.02
C ASN A 288 4.35 18.76 -23.47
N CYS A 289 3.02 18.74 -23.61
CA CYS A 289 2.15 17.71 -23.06
C CYS A 289 1.64 16.77 -24.17
N LYS A 290 2.46 15.80 -24.60
CA LYS A 290 2.06 14.87 -25.66
C LYS A 290 1.09 13.79 -25.14
N PHE A 291 0.09 13.45 -25.95
CA PHE A 291 -0.85 12.36 -25.68
C PHE A 291 -0.28 11.05 -26.20
N LYS A 292 0.07 10.13 -25.29
CA LYS A 292 0.46 8.76 -25.64
C LYS A 292 -0.78 7.87 -25.65
N THR A 293 -1.20 7.47 -26.85
CA THR A 293 -2.34 6.56 -27.03
C THR A 293 -2.00 5.18 -26.46
N LEU A 294 -2.91 4.64 -25.64
CA LEU A 294 -2.81 3.31 -25.06
C LEU A 294 -3.80 2.32 -25.69
N VAL A 295 -5.02 2.79 -25.96
CA VAL A 295 -6.06 2.04 -26.68
C VAL A 295 -6.96 2.99 -27.45
N LYS A 296 -7.40 2.60 -28.65
CA LYS A 296 -8.25 3.44 -29.52
C LYS A 296 -9.73 3.13 -29.30
N ARG A 297 -10.60 4.10 -29.59
CA ARG A 297 -12.03 3.85 -29.76
C ARG A 297 -12.27 2.74 -30.78
N ASP A 298 -13.43 2.11 -30.71
CA ASP A 298 -13.88 0.99 -31.55
C ASP A 298 -13.01 -0.27 -31.41
N THR A 299 -12.07 -0.31 -30.45
CA THR A 299 -11.40 -1.55 -30.05
C THR A 299 -12.38 -2.44 -29.30
N GLU A 300 -12.56 -3.67 -29.77
CA GLU A 300 -13.30 -4.70 -29.04
C GLU A 300 -12.46 -5.17 -27.85
N ILE A 301 -13.05 -5.11 -26.66
CA ILE A 301 -12.39 -5.52 -25.42
C ILE A 301 -13.14 -6.63 -24.72
N THR A 302 -12.40 -7.56 -24.13
CA THR A 302 -12.94 -8.51 -23.16
C THR A 302 -13.05 -7.87 -21.78
N PRO A 303 -13.96 -8.36 -20.90
CA PRO A 303 -14.02 -7.88 -19.52
C PRO A 303 -12.66 -8.00 -18.83
N ASP A 304 -12.27 -6.94 -18.12
CA ASP A 304 -11.01 -6.83 -17.38
C ASP A 304 -9.74 -6.91 -18.27
N GLN A 305 -9.90 -6.67 -19.59
CA GLN A 305 -8.76 -6.53 -20.48
C GLN A 305 -7.92 -5.31 -20.09
N THR A 306 -6.60 -5.51 -20.04
CA THR A 306 -5.63 -4.50 -19.64
C THR A 306 -4.75 -4.11 -20.82
N PHE A 307 -4.57 -2.82 -21.02
CA PHE A 307 -3.60 -2.25 -21.96
C PHE A 307 -2.51 -1.56 -21.16
N SER A 308 -1.25 -1.90 -21.42
CA SER A 308 -0.13 -1.46 -20.58
C SER A 308 1.10 -1.05 -21.38
N PHE A 309 1.97 -0.25 -20.76
CA PHE A 309 3.29 0.05 -21.28
C PHE A 309 4.31 0.17 -20.14
N ASN A 310 5.59 0.02 -20.50
CA ASN A 310 6.69 0.23 -19.57
C ASN A 310 7.09 1.70 -19.53
N PHE A 311 7.08 2.27 -18.34
CA PHE A 311 7.57 3.61 -18.03
C PHE A 311 8.90 3.50 -17.27
N LYS A 312 9.88 4.31 -17.67
CA LYS A 312 11.17 4.43 -17.00
C LYS A 312 11.28 5.82 -16.38
N PRO A 313 11.25 5.94 -15.04
CA PRO A 313 11.43 7.22 -14.36
C PRO A 313 12.81 7.84 -14.65
N GLU A 314 12.90 9.17 -14.57
CA GLU A 314 14.18 9.87 -14.63
C GLU A 314 15.06 9.50 -13.40
N SER A 315 16.38 9.70 -13.53
CA SER A 315 17.31 9.49 -12.43
C SER A 315 16.91 10.38 -11.24
N LYS A 316 16.89 9.81 -10.04
CA LYS A 316 16.51 10.47 -8.77
C LYS A 316 15.07 10.98 -8.69
N GLN A 317 14.20 10.67 -9.65
CA GLN A 317 12.78 11.01 -9.58
C GLN A 317 12.11 10.31 -8.38
N ILE A 318 11.42 11.06 -7.51
CA ILE A 318 10.85 10.53 -6.25
C ILE A 318 9.33 10.32 -6.30
N SER A 319 8.66 10.80 -7.35
CA SER A 319 7.23 10.62 -7.59
C SER A 319 6.92 10.78 -9.08
N GLU A 320 5.79 10.23 -9.52
CA GLU A 320 5.28 10.39 -10.88
C GLU A 320 3.75 10.52 -10.86
N SER A 321 3.20 11.27 -11.81
CA SER A 321 1.77 11.52 -11.95
C SER A 321 1.33 11.15 -13.37
N PHE A 322 0.63 10.02 -13.51
CA PHE A 322 0.02 9.62 -14.77
C PHE A 322 -1.32 10.31 -14.95
N ALA A 323 -1.32 11.44 -15.67
CA ALA A 323 -2.55 12.08 -16.10
C ALA A 323 -3.17 11.30 -17.27
N ILE A 324 -4.39 10.81 -17.07
CA ILE A 324 -5.12 9.95 -17.99
C ILE A 324 -6.13 10.82 -18.74
N TYR A 325 -6.18 10.65 -20.05
CA TYR A 325 -7.03 11.42 -20.96
C TYR A 325 -7.84 10.48 -21.86
N TYR A 326 -8.97 11.01 -22.32
CA TYR A 326 -9.85 10.33 -23.28
C TYR A 326 -10.32 11.31 -24.36
N THR A 327 -10.68 10.78 -25.53
CA THR A 327 -11.25 11.56 -26.63
C THR A 327 -12.14 10.71 -27.53
N GLN A 328 -13.07 11.36 -28.24
CA GLN A 328 -13.83 10.72 -29.31
C GLN A 328 -13.05 10.62 -30.63
N LYS A 329 -11.90 11.29 -30.77
CA LYS A 329 -11.06 11.17 -31.97
C LYS A 329 -10.44 9.77 -32.06
N HIS A 330 -10.46 9.17 -33.24
CA HIS A 330 -9.79 7.88 -33.47
C HIS A 330 -8.26 8.03 -33.55
N ASN A 331 -7.79 9.13 -34.13
CA ASN A 331 -6.38 9.51 -34.17
C ASN A 331 -6.23 10.93 -33.59
N ILE A 332 -5.21 11.14 -32.78
CA ILE A 332 -4.85 12.42 -32.17
C ILE A 332 -3.55 12.90 -32.81
N GLU A 333 -3.42 14.21 -33.06
CA GLU A 333 -2.25 14.82 -33.71
C GLU A 333 -1.03 14.83 -32.77
N GLY A 334 -1.28 14.76 -31.47
CA GLY A 334 -0.32 14.26 -30.50
C GLY A 334 -0.34 14.99 -29.17
N TYR A 335 -1.27 15.90 -28.91
CA TYR A 335 -1.24 16.78 -27.73
C TYR A 335 -2.46 16.63 -26.81
N CYS A 336 -2.25 16.87 -25.52
CA CYS A 336 -3.28 16.71 -24.48
C CYS A 336 -4.23 17.92 -24.35
N ASP A 337 -3.87 19.07 -24.92
CA ASP A 337 -4.63 20.31 -24.93
C ASP A 337 -5.46 20.50 -26.21
N GLU A 338 -5.41 19.54 -27.13
CA GLU A 338 -6.23 19.56 -28.34
C GLU A 338 -7.74 19.62 -28.01
N PRO A 339 -8.53 20.39 -28.80
CA PRO A 339 -9.98 20.38 -28.66
C PRO A 339 -10.56 18.96 -28.75
N GLY A 340 -11.37 18.59 -27.76
CA GLY A 340 -12.00 17.28 -27.65
C GLY A 340 -11.17 16.22 -26.92
N VAL A 341 -10.00 16.56 -26.39
CA VAL A 341 -9.24 15.72 -25.45
C VAL A 341 -9.57 16.15 -24.02
N ASN A 342 -10.12 15.24 -23.23
CA ASN A 342 -10.59 15.52 -21.87
C ASN A 342 -9.79 14.71 -20.85
N ARG A 343 -9.50 15.30 -19.70
CA ARG A 343 -8.80 14.61 -18.60
C ARG A 343 -9.78 13.73 -17.83
N LEU A 344 -9.50 12.43 -17.76
CA LEU A 344 -10.25 11.47 -16.96
C LEU A 344 -9.88 11.56 -15.47
N GLY A 345 -8.59 11.74 -15.19
CA GLY A 345 -8.06 11.78 -13.84
C GLY A 345 -6.54 11.64 -13.80
N ILE A 346 -5.99 11.49 -12.61
CA ILE A 346 -4.55 11.37 -12.38
C ILE A 346 -4.31 10.21 -11.42
N LEU A 347 -3.33 9.37 -11.72
CA LEU A 347 -2.77 8.39 -10.78
C LEU A 347 -1.39 8.88 -10.33
N ASN A 348 -1.25 9.24 -9.06
CA ASN A 348 0.03 9.60 -8.45
C ASN A 348 0.69 8.37 -7.82
N ILE A 349 2.01 8.24 -7.99
CA ILE A 349 2.79 7.11 -7.48
C ILE A 349 4.02 7.56 -6.69
N ASP A 350 4.35 6.81 -5.63
CA ASP A 350 5.61 6.94 -4.90
C ASP A 350 6.75 6.32 -5.69
N LEU A 351 7.87 7.03 -5.78
CA LEU A 351 9.13 6.53 -6.32
C LEU A 351 10.30 6.85 -5.35
N SER A 352 10.02 7.11 -4.07
CA SER A 352 11.03 7.58 -3.10
C SER A 352 12.12 6.55 -2.73
N ASP A 353 12.04 5.30 -3.19
CA ASP A 353 13.12 4.31 -3.07
C ASP A 353 14.24 4.64 -4.09
N VAL A 354 14.96 5.76 -3.88
CA VAL A 354 15.94 6.36 -4.81
C VAL A 354 17.21 5.53 -5.02
N GLN A 355 17.48 4.56 -4.14
CA GLN A 355 18.68 3.71 -4.22
C GLN A 355 18.64 2.70 -5.37
N LEU A 356 17.54 2.63 -6.11
CA LEU A 356 17.35 1.70 -7.21
C LEU A 356 17.56 2.45 -8.55
N ASP A 357 18.79 2.44 -9.07
CA ASP A 357 19.00 2.74 -10.48
C ASP A 357 18.30 1.65 -11.33
N CYS A 358 17.71 2.04 -12.47
CA CYS A 358 16.93 1.17 -13.37
C CYS A 358 15.51 0.77 -12.89
N ARG A 359 14.75 1.70 -12.31
CA ARG A 359 13.31 1.49 -12.04
C ARG A 359 12.53 1.33 -13.34
N SER A 360 11.70 0.29 -13.42
CA SER A 360 10.73 0.08 -14.49
C SER A 360 9.34 -0.01 -13.86
N ILE A 361 8.45 0.88 -14.29
CA ILE A 361 7.06 0.92 -13.84
C ILE A 361 6.20 0.38 -14.97
N ILE A 362 5.41 -0.65 -14.69
CA ILE A 362 4.36 -1.09 -15.60
C ILE A 362 3.12 -0.26 -15.28
N PHE A 363 2.75 0.64 -16.19
CA PHE A 363 1.47 1.34 -16.12
C PHE A 363 0.47 0.65 -17.03
N GLY A 364 -0.76 0.46 -16.56
CA GLY A 364 -1.85 -0.09 -17.36
C GLY A 364 -3.21 0.49 -17.03
N LEU A 365 -4.09 0.47 -18.04
CA LEU A 365 -5.52 0.72 -17.91
C LEU A 365 -6.28 -0.59 -18.13
N THR A 366 -7.03 -1.00 -17.12
CA THR A 366 -7.93 -2.15 -17.15
C THR A 366 -9.36 -1.67 -17.33
N PHE A 367 -10.07 -2.24 -18.29
CA PHE A 367 -11.44 -1.84 -18.62
C PHE A 367 -12.44 -2.84 -18.03
N GLY A 368 -12.84 -2.59 -16.79
CA GLY A 368 -13.84 -3.37 -16.07
C GLY A 368 -15.26 -3.01 -16.50
N LYS A 369 -16.27 -3.77 -16.07
CA LYS A 369 -17.66 -3.63 -16.57
C LYS A 369 -18.20 -2.19 -16.59
N ASP A 370 -18.09 -1.50 -15.46
CA ASP A 370 -18.66 -0.15 -15.27
C ASP A 370 -17.57 0.87 -14.88
N GLU A 371 -16.30 0.48 -14.96
CA GLU A 371 -15.18 1.30 -14.50
C GLU A 371 -13.88 1.07 -15.29
N ILE A 372 -12.99 2.06 -15.24
CA ILE A 372 -11.62 2.01 -15.75
C ILE A 372 -10.70 2.03 -14.54
N ILE A 373 -9.81 1.05 -14.44
CA ILE A 373 -8.82 0.94 -13.36
C ILE A 373 -7.46 1.32 -13.94
N ALA A 374 -6.83 2.37 -13.42
CA ALA A 374 -5.43 2.64 -13.68
C ALA A 374 -4.58 1.95 -12.61
N LEU A 375 -3.59 1.17 -13.04
CA LEU A 375 -2.65 0.47 -12.17
C LEU A 375 -1.23 0.81 -12.58
N ALA A 376 -0.40 1.17 -11.60
CA ALA A 376 1.03 1.31 -11.75
C ALA A 376 1.74 0.37 -10.78
N ARG A 377 2.58 -0.52 -11.32
CA ARG A 377 3.38 -1.47 -10.55
C ARG A 377 4.86 -1.21 -10.76
N ASN A 378 5.61 -1.08 -9.67
CA ASN A 378 7.06 -1.05 -9.71
C ASN A 378 7.59 -2.50 -9.78
N GLU A 379 8.32 -2.84 -10.84
CA GLU A 379 8.77 -4.22 -11.06
C GLU A 379 9.81 -4.70 -10.04
N LEU A 380 10.52 -3.77 -9.40
CA LEU A 380 11.65 -4.09 -8.53
C LEU A 380 11.21 -4.30 -7.07
N ASN A 381 10.47 -3.35 -6.50
CA ASN A 381 9.98 -3.45 -5.11
C ASN A 381 8.53 -3.99 -5.03
N ARG A 382 7.88 -4.27 -6.17
CA ARG A 382 6.50 -4.79 -6.28
C ARG A 382 5.42 -3.88 -5.67
N GLN A 383 5.74 -2.62 -5.38
CA GLN A 383 4.78 -1.63 -4.92
C GLN A 383 3.73 -1.36 -6.01
N GLU A 384 2.47 -1.25 -5.61
CA GLU A 384 1.32 -1.06 -6.50
C GLU A 384 0.52 0.16 -6.10
N HIS A 385 0.13 0.95 -7.10
CA HIS A 385 -0.77 2.09 -6.95
C HIS A 385 -1.91 1.95 -7.94
N MET A 386 -3.13 2.20 -7.48
CA MET A 386 -4.33 2.00 -8.26
C MET A 386 -5.34 3.12 -8.02
N ALA A 387 -5.97 3.59 -9.09
CA ALA A 387 -7.10 4.52 -9.02
C ALA A 387 -8.20 4.06 -9.96
N THR A 388 -9.46 4.20 -9.52
CA THR A 388 -10.64 3.78 -10.28
C THR A 388 -11.38 5.00 -10.81
N PHE A 389 -11.79 4.94 -12.08
CA PHE A 389 -12.50 5.99 -12.78
C PHE A 389 -13.79 5.47 -13.39
N CYS A 390 -14.85 6.25 -13.36
CA CYS A 390 -16.07 5.96 -14.11
C CYS A 390 -15.82 6.18 -15.61
N TYR A 391 -16.59 5.50 -16.46
CA TYR A 391 -16.62 5.84 -17.88
C TYR A 391 -17.16 7.26 -18.08
N PRO A 392 -16.64 8.03 -19.06
CA PRO A 392 -17.20 9.32 -19.42
C PRO A 392 -18.58 9.14 -20.08
N ASP A 393 -19.60 9.79 -19.52
CA ASP A 393 -21.00 9.81 -19.99
C ASP A 393 -21.48 8.44 -20.50
N ASP A 394 -21.64 7.50 -19.56
CA ASP A 394 -22.59 6.42 -19.74
C ASP A 394 -23.96 6.90 -19.23
N ASP A 395 -24.69 7.67 -20.05
CA ASP A 395 -26.15 7.58 -20.04
C ASP A 395 -26.47 6.15 -20.52
N PHE A 396 -26.60 5.21 -19.58
CA PHE A 396 -27.17 3.89 -19.85
C PHE A 396 -28.69 3.94 -19.93
#